data_AF-A0A4Q5RP94-F1
#
_entry.id   AF-A0A4Q5RP94-F1
#
_cell.length_a   1.000
_cell.length_b   1.000
_cell.length_c   1.000
_cell.angle_alpha   90.00
_cell.angle_beta   90.00
_cell.angle_gamma   90.00
#
_symmetry.space_group_name_H-M   'P 1'
#
loop_
_entity.id
_entity.type
_entity.pdbx_description
1 polymer ?
#
loop_
_entity_poly.entity_id
_entity_poly.type
_entity_poly.pdbx_seq_one_letter_code
_entity_poly.pdbx_strand_id
1 'polypeptide(L)' 'IKLNIGKTFSLDEIAEAHQLMENNAAGGKLVVLP' A
#
# COMPACT_ATOMS: atom_id res chain seq x y z
N ILE A 1 -2.21 -13.69 13.53
CA ILE A 1 -2.71 -13.71 12.13
C ILE A 1 -1.59 -13.18 11.25
N LYS A 2 -1.18 -13.91 10.21
CA LYS A 2 -0.17 -13.43 9.25
C LYS A 2 -0.89 -12.60 8.19
N LEU A 3 -0.65 -11.29 8.18
CA LEU A 3 -1.22 -10.40 7.16
C LEU A 3 -0.36 -10.51 5.90
N ASN A 4 -1.01 -10.69 4.75
CA ASN A 4 -0.35 -10.60 3.46
C ASN A 4 -0.16 -9.11 3.12
N ILE A 5 1.02 -8.57 3.41
CA ILE A 5 1.39 -7.19 3.11
C ILE A 5 1.97 -7.16 1.70
N GLY A 6 1.36 -6.37 0.82
CA GLY A 6 1.80 -6.25 -0.57
C GLY A 6 2.92 -5.22 -0.73
N LYS A 7 2.69 -4.00 -0.23
CA LYS A 7 3.66 -2.90 -0.25
C LYS A 7 3.45 -2.00 0.97
N THR A 8 4.54 -1.42 1.46
CA THR A 8 4.52 -0.40 2.51
C THR A 8 4.93 0.93 1.90
N PHE A 9 4.28 2.00 2.34
CA PHE A 9 4.54 3.37 1.93
C PHE A 9 4.79 4.24 3.16
N SER A 10 5.52 5.33 2.98
CA SER A 10 5.55 6.45 3.92
C SER A 10 4.40 7.41 3.66
N LEU A 11 4.13 8.33 4.61
CA LEU A 11 3.05 9.30 4.46
C LEU A 11 3.24 10.22 3.24
N ASP A 12 4.49 10.54 2.89
CA ASP A 12 4.83 11.36 1.72
C ASP A 12 4.50 10.66 0.39
N GLU A 13 4.36 9.34 0.40
CA GLU A 13 4.07 8.51 -0.79
C GLU A 13 2.57 8.18 -0.93
N ILE A 14 1.68 8.88 -0.21
CA ILE A 14 0.24 8.55 -0.18
C ILE A 14 -0.40 8.56 -1.56
N ALA A 15 0.03 9.46 -2.45
CA ALA A 15 -0.47 9.52 -3.83
C ALA A 15 -0.11 8.24 -4.62
N GLU A 16 1.11 7.71 -4.44
CA GLU A 16 1.54 6.46 -5.09
C GLU A 16 0.78 5.26 -4.50
N ALA A 17 0.55 5.26 -3.19
CA ALA A 17 -0.28 4.24 -2.54
C ALA A 17 -1.69 4.19 -3.14
N HIS A 18 -2.33 5.36 -3.32
CA HIS A 18 -3.64 5.46 -3.97
C HIS A 18 -3.61 5.02 -5.43
N GLN A 19 -2.60 5.42 -6.20
CA GLN A 19 -2.47 5.00 -7.60
C GLN A 19 -2.33 3.47 -7.72
N LEU A 20 -1.57 2.84 -6.82
CA LEU A 20 -1.41 1.39 -6.79
C LEU A 20 -2.72 0.66 -6.41
N MET A 21 -3.53 1.27 -5.54
CA MET A 21 -4.88 0.78 -5.20
C MET A 21 -5.82 0.85 -6.40
N GLU A 22 -5.84 1.98 -7.10
CA GLU A 22 -6.68 2.20 -8.29
C GLU A 22 -6.38 1.17 -9.38
N ASN A 23 -5.10 0.87 -9.57
CA ASN A 23 -4.65 -0.14 -10.54
C ASN A 23 -4.88 -1.59 -10.08
N ASN A 24 -5.44 -1.81 -8.87
CA ASN A 24 -5.60 -3.12 -8.23
C ASN A 24 -4.29 -3.96 -8.22
N ALA A 25 -3.15 -3.28 -8.09
CA ALA A 25 -1.81 -3.86 -8.28
C ALA A 25 -1.07 -4.16 -6.98
N ALA A 26 -1.74 -4.02 -5.83
CA ALA A 26 -1.13 -4.16 -4.51
C ALA A 26 -0.71 -5.59 -4.16
N GLY A 27 -1.42 -6.61 -4.66
CA GLY A 27 -1.13 -8.02 -4.35
C GLY A 27 -1.30 -8.40 -2.87
N GLY A 28 -1.88 -7.52 -2.05
CA GLY A 28 -2.03 -7.67 -0.61
C GLY A 28 -2.53 -6.38 0.05
N LYS A 29 -2.45 -6.31 1.37
CA LYS A 29 -2.77 -5.06 2.10
C LYS A 29 -1.66 -4.03 1.89
N LEU A 30 -2.05 -2.78 1.71
CA LEU A 30 -1.14 -1.64 1.78
C LEU A 30 -1.05 -1.13 3.21
N VAL A 31 0.16 -0.74 3.60
CA VAL A 31 0.42 -0.12 4.90
C VAL A 31 1.09 1.22 4.66
N VAL A 32 0.57 2.26 5.33
CA VAL A 32 1.18 3.59 5.36
C VAL A 32 1.71 3.82 6.76
N LEU A 33 2.99 4.15 6.85
CA LEU A 33 3.66 4.50 8.10
C LEU A 33 3.78 6.03 8.24
N PRO A 34 3.86 6.56 9.47
CA PRO A 34 4.08 7.98 9.72
C PRO A 34 5.31 8.53 8.99
#